data_AF-A0A833NAQ9-F1
#
_entry.id   AF-A0A833NAQ9-F1
#
_cell.length_a   1.000
_cell.length_b   1.000
_cell.length_c   1.000
_cell.angle_alpha   90.00
_cell.angle_beta   90.00
_cell.angle_gamma   90.00
#
_symmetry.space_group_name_H-M   'P 1'
#
loop_
_entity.id
_entity.type
_entity.pdbx_description
1 polymer ?
#
loop_
_entity_poly.entity_id
_entity_poly.type
_entity_poly.pdbx_seq_one_letter_code
_entity_poly.pdbx_strand_id
1 'polypeptide(L)'
;MALTPAERKRRQREKNKQLDVQEYRMELTSAERHSIAKAASRQGYDDQTEYLLDLVYEDLKKPASRACNYPECNCPFDKPAGAECYRGYEEKAA
;
A
#
# COMPACT_ATOMS: atom_id res chain seq x y z
N MET A 1 5.32 31.27 24.95
CA MET A 1 4.16 31.74 24.15
C MET A 1 3.62 30.57 23.36
N ALA A 2 2.31 30.29 23.46
CA ALA A 2 1.69 29.26 22.61
C ALA A 2 1.68 29.76 21.16
N LEU A 3 2.10 28.92 20.21
CA LEU A 3 2.09 29.25 18.79
C LEU A 3 0.70 29.70 18.34
N THR A 4 0.65 30.78 17.57
CA THR A 4 -0.61 31.23 16.98
C THR A 4 -1.15 30.17 16.01
N PRO A 5 -2.47 30.13 15.75
CA PRO A 5 -3.05 29.21 14.77
C PRO A 5 -2.39 29.27 13.38
N ALA A 6 -1.98 30.47 12.94
CA ALA A 6 -1.31 30.69 11.67
C ALA A 6 0.10 30.06 11.62
N GLU A 7 0.88 30.22 12.70
CA GLU A 7 2.22 29.63 12.81
C GLU A 7 2.15 28.10 12.90
N ARG A 8 1.16 27.55 13.61
CA ARG A 8 0.91 26.10 13.62
C ARG A 8 0.63 25.56 12.23
N LYS A 9 -0.25 26.23 11.47
CA LYS A 9 -0.59 25.84 10.10
C LYS A 9 0.62 25.92 9.16
N ARG A 10 1.46 26.94 9.30
CA ARG A 10 2.71 27.08 8.52
C ARG A 10 3.68 25.94 8.83
N ARG A 11 3.93 25.64 10.10
CA ARG A 11 4.78 24.51 10.52
C ARG A 11 4.24 23.17 10.03
N GLN A 12 2.93 22.96 10.07
CA GLN A 12 2.31 21.74 9.55
C GLN A 12 2.58 21.58 8.04
N ARG A 13 2.47 22.67 7.27
CA ARG A 13 2.76 22.66 5.83
C ARG A 13 4.24 22.41 5.54
N GLU A 14 5.13 23.04 6.29
CA GLU A 14 6.58 22.83 6.15
C GLU A 14 6.96 21.38 6.49
N LYS A 15 6.40 20.81 7.56
CA LYS A 15 6.57 19.40 7.93
C LYS A 15 6.03 18.46 6.86
N ASN A 16 4.81 18.70 6.37
CA ASN A 16 4.21 17.88 5.32
C ASN A 16 5.03 17.93 4.03
N LYS A 17 5.58 19.09 3.67
CA LYS A 17 6.47 19.23 2.51
C LYS A 17 7.81 18.50 2.69
N GLN A 18 8.40 18.56 3.88
CA GLN A 18 9.67 17.88 4.18
C GLN A 18 9.52 16.34 4.17
N LEU A 19 8.37 15.85 4.64
CA LEU A 19 8.06 14.42 4.71
C LEU A 19 7.32 13.91 3.46
N ASP A 20 7.17 14.75 2.43
CA ASP A 20 6.39 14.48 1.22
C ASP A 20 5.02 13.82 1.49
N VAL A 21 4.32 14.34 2.50
CA VAL A 21 3.00 13.83 2.90
C VAL A 21 1.98 14.27 1.86
N GLN A 22 1.35 13.29 1.21
CA GLN A 22 0.27 13.50 0.25
C GLN A 22 -1.05 12.92 0.77
N GLU A 23 -2.16 13.61 0.47
CA GLU A 23 -3.49 13.11 0.79
C GLU A 23 -3.85 11.96 -0.16
N TYR A 24 -4.14 10.78 0.40
CA TYR A 24 -4.71 9.67 -0.34
C TYR A 24 -6.22 9.63 -0.12
N ARG A 25 -7.00 9.71 -1.20
CA ARG A 25 -8.47 9.68 -1.16
C ARG A 25 -8.96 8.40 -1.81
N MET A 26 -9.80 7.66 -1.10
CA MET A 26 -10.46 6.46 -1.59
C MET A 26 -11.97 6.66 -1.59
N GLU A 27 -12.63 6.24 -2.68
CA GLU A 27 -14.07 6.09 -2.71
C GLU A 27 -14.43 4.76 -2.04
N LEU A 28 -15.14 4.85 -0.92
CA LEU A 28 -15.56 3.71 -0.13
C LEU A 28 -17.04 3.81 0.15
N THR A 29 -17.74 2.69 0.09
CA THR A 29 -19.12 2.56 0.57
C THR A 29 -19.18 2.82 2.08
N SER A 30 -20.39 3.12 2.59
CA SER A 30 -20.60 3.27 4.03
C SER A 30 -20.24 2.00 4.81
N ALA A 31 -20.51 0.82 4.23
CA ALA A 31 -20.22 -0.46 4.84
C ALA A 31 -18.72 -0.73 4.96
N GLU A 32 -17.94 -0.41 3.92
CA GLU A 32 -16.48 -0.56 3.93
C GLU A 32 -15.84 0.35 4.98
N ARG A 33 -16.23 1.64 5.03
CA ARG A 33 -15.74 2.57 6.05
C ARG A 33 -16.05 2.09 7.46
N HIS A 34 -17.27 1.59 7.68
CA HIS A 34 -17.66 1.05 8.98
C HIS A 34 -16.84 -0.20 9.35
N SER A 35 -16.56 -1.06 8.38
CA SER A 35 -15.76 -2.27 8.58
C SER A 35 -14.31 -1.95 8.94
N ILE A 36 -13.70 -0.97 8.24
CA ILE A 36 -12.35 -0.48 8.54
C ILE A 36 -12.30 0.10 9.95
N ALA A 37 -13.23 0.99 10.30
CA ALA A 37 -13.29 1.60 11.63
C ALA A 37 -13.43 0.56 12.75
N LYS A 38 -14.30 -0.44 12.55
CA LYS A 38 -14.51 -1.53 13.51
C LYS A 38 -13.28 -2.42 13.64
N ALA A 39 -12.60 -2.72 12.54
CA ALA A 39 -11.39 -3.53 12.55
C ALA A 39 -10.23 -2.80 13.25
N ALA A 40 -10.01 -1.53 12.92
CA ALA A 40 -9.02 -0.68 13.58
C ALA A 40 -9.23 -0.63 15.10
N SER A 41 -10.46 -0.34 15.54
CA SER A 41 -10.80 -0.29 16.97
C SER A 41 -10.60 -1.64 17.69
N ARG A 42 -10.94 -2.76 17.04
CA ARG A 42 -10.72 -4.10 17.61
C ARG A 42 -9.25 -4.44 17.80
N GLN A 43 -8.38 -3.89 16.96
CA GLN A 43 -6.93 -4.10 17.03
C GLN A 43 -6.23 -3.03 17.88
N GLY A 44 -6.98 -2.09 18.45
CA GLY A 44 -6.45 -1.06 19.35
C GLY A 44 -5.78 0.13 18.65
N TYR A 45 -6.07 0.34 17.36
CA TYR A 45 -5.58 1.50 16.62
C TYR A 45 -6.38 2.76 16.95
N ASP A 46 -5.68 3.88 17.16
CA ASP A 46 -6.28 5.20 17.40
C ASP A 46 -6.67 5.90 16.08
N ASP A 47 -5.95 5.61 14.98
CA ASP A 47 -6.24 6.12 13.64
C ASP A 47 -6.45 4.94 12.65
N GLN A 48 -7.51 5.04 11.84
CA GLN A 48 -7.78 4.09 10.75
C GLN A 48 -6.65 4.07 9.73
N THR A 49 -5.94 5.18 9.55
CA THR A 49 -4.78 5.29 8.67
C THR A 49 -3.65 4.38 9.13
N GLU A 50 -3.37 4.33 10.43
CA GLU A 50 -2.32 3.45 11.00
C GLU A 50 -2.67 1.99 10.77
N TYR A 51 -3.92 1.61 11.00
CA TYR A 51 -4.42 0.27 10.71
C TYR A 51 -4.23 -0.11 9.23
N LEU A 52 -4.61 0.77 8.30
CA LEU A 52 -4.46 0.50 6.86
C LEU A 52 -2.99 0.39 6.44
N LEU A 53 -2.11 1.23 6.99
CA LEU A 53 -0.68 1.17 6.69
C LEU A 53 -0.05 -0.11 7.22
N ASP A 54 -0.44 -0.57 8.42
CA ASP A 54 0.07 -1.83 8.96
C ASP A 54 -0.31 -3.02 8.08
N LEU A 55 -1.56 -3.06 7.59
CA LEU A 55 -1.97 -4.07 6.60
C LEU A 55 -1.10 -4.06 5.35
N VAL A 56 -0.76 -2.88 4.81
CA VAL A 56 0.11 -2.74 3.64
C VAL A 56 1.52 -3.24 3.97
N TYR A 57 2.07 -2.87 5.13
CA TYR A 57 3.40 -3.33 5.54
C TYR A 57 3.47 -4.83 5.79
N GLU A 58 2.42 -5.41 6.36
CA GLU A 58 2.30 -6.86 6.49
C GLU A 58 2.19 -7.54 5.12
N ASP A 59 1.46 -6.94 4.18
CA ASP A 59 1.36 -7.47 2.82
C ASP A 59 2.72 -7.44 2.09
N LEU A 60 3.49 -6.37 2.27
CA LEU A 60 4.85 -6.25 1.72
C LEU A 60 5.85 -7.25 2.31
N LYS A 61 5.60 -7.78 3.51
CA LYS A 61 6.41 -8.88 4.09
C LYS A 61 6.12 -10.23 3.42
N LYS A 62 4.99 -10.38 2.73
CA LYS A 62 4.66 -11.63 2.04
C LYS A 62 5.58 -11.80 0.84
N PRO A 63 5.98 -13.04 0.49
CA PRO A 63 6.85 -13.27 -0.64
C PRO A 63 6.18 -12.81 -1.94
N ALA A 64 6.96 -12.14 -2.80
CA ALA A 64 6.51 -11.59 -4.09
C ALA A 64 5.87 -12.64 -5.02
N SER A 65 6.13 -13.93 -4.79
CA SER A 65 5.50 -15.05 -5.49
C SER A 65 3.97 -15.12 -5.32
N ARG A 66 3.38 -14.38 -4.37
CA ARG A 66 1.93 -14.29 -4.17
C ARG A 66 1.27 -13.06 -4.82
N ALA A 67 2.06 -12.14 -5.38
CA ALA A 67 1.56 -10.87 -5.93
C ALA A 67 1.19 -10.93 -7.44
N CYS A 68 1.22 -12.11 -8.06
CA CYS A 68 0.89 -12.29 -9.47
C CYS A 68 -0.62 -12.12 -9.71
N ASN A 69 -1.03 -10.98 -10.26
CA ASN A 69 -2.37 -10.78 -10.78
C ASN A 69 -2.42 -11.12 -12.27
N TYR A 70 -3.24 -12.12 -12.62
CA TYR A 70 -3.62 -12.46 -14.00
C TYR A 70 -4.65 -11.44 -14.54
N PRO A 71 -4.72 -11.18 -15.87
CA PRO A 71 -4.32 -12.10 -16.94
C PRO A 71 -3.01 -11.73 -17.69
N GLU A 72 -2.45 -10.55 -17.47
CA GLU A 72 -1.23 -10.10 -18.14
C GLU A 72 -0.02 -10.35 -17.24
N CYS A 73 0.49 -11.59 -17.25
CA CYS A 73 1.68 -12.04 -16.52
C CYS A 73 2.94 -11.25 -16.92
N ASN A 74 3.04 -10.00 -16.45
CA ASN A 74 4.22 -9.15 -16.56
C ASN A 74 4.86 -9.01 -15.18
N CYS A 75 5.18 -10.13 -14.54
CA CYS A 75 5.97 -10.09 -13.32
C CYS A 75 7.45 -9.96 -13.71
N PRO A 76 8.16 -8.89 -13.29
CA PRO A 76 9.55 -8.64 -13.68
C PRO A 76 10.57 -9.63 -13.07
N PHE A 77 10.11 -10.73 -12.48
CA PHE A 77 10.94 -11.66 -11.71
C PHE A 77 10.83 -13.13 -12.14
N ASP A 78 10.46 -13.41 -13.40
CA ASP A 78 10.73 -14.72 -13.99
C ASP A 78 12.24 -14.89 -14.22
N LYS A 79 13.00 -15.12 -13.14
CA LYS A 79 14.33 -15.76 -13.20
C LYS A 79 14.63 -16.55 -11.93
N PRO A 80 14.59 -17.89 -11.97
CA PRO A 80 15.63 -18.67 -11.31
C PRO A 80 16.98 -18.44 -12.01
N ALA A 81 18.08 -18.67 -11.28
CA ALA A 81 19.43 -18.55 -11.83
C ALA A 81 19.60 -19.51 -13.02
N GLY A 82 19.56 -18.97 -14.24
CA GLY A 82 19.73 -19.70 -15.51
C GLY A 82 18.55 -19.70 -16.49
N ALA A 83 17.41 -19.07 -16.20
CA ALA A 83 16.27 -19.08 -17.14
C ALA A 83 16.22 -17.86 -18.08
N GLU A 84 16.02 -18.13 -19.38
CA GLU A 84 15.61 -17.15 -20.40
C GLU A 84 14.07 -17.06 -20.44
N CYS A 85 13.57 -15.83 -20.59
CA CYS A 85 12.15 -15.50 -20.48
C CYS A 85 11.39 -15.99 -21.72
N TYR A 86 10.58 -17.05 -21.60
CA TYR A 86 9.73 -17.52 -22.71
C TYR A 86 8.40 -16.77 -22.73
N ARG A 87 8.42 -15.53 -23.25
CA ARG A 87 7.19 -14.93 -23.79
C ARG A 87 6.84 -15.66 -25.10
N GLY A 88 5.75 -16.42 -25.10
CA GLY A 88 5.03 -16.80 -26.32
C GLY A 88 5.59 -17.96 -27.15
N TYR A 89 6.23 -18.96 -26.52
CA TYR A 89 6.54 -20.22 -27.21
C TYR A 89 5.71 -21.37 -26.60
N GLU A 90 4.85 -21.98 -27.42
CA GLU A 90 4.31 -23.31 -27.14
C GLU A 90 5.47 -24.31 -27.21
N GLU A 91 5.79 -24.95 -26.09
CA GLU A 91 6.75 -26.06 -26.07
C GLU A 91 6.21 -27.19 -26.97
N LYS A 92 6.87 -27.40 -28.12
CA LYS A 92 6.62 -28.58 -28.94
C LYS A 92 7.15 -29.81 -28.22
N ALA A 93 6.27 -30.81 -28.14
CA ALA A 93 6.46 -32.08 -27.45
C ALA A 93 7.74 -32.83 -27.84
N ALA A 94 8.35 -33.49 -26.84
CA ALA A 94 9.30 -34.58 -27.00
C ALA A 94 8.60 -35.92 -26.67
#